data_AF-A0AAP2MSG8-F1
#
_entry.id   AF-A0AAP2MSG8-F1
#
_cell.length_a   1.000
_cell.length_b   1.000
_cell.length_c   1.000
_cell.angle_alpha   90.00
_cell.angle_beta   90.00
_cell.angle_gamma   90.00
#
_symmetry.space_group_name_H-M   'P 1'
#
loop_
_entity.id
_entity.type
_entity.pdbx_description
1 polymer ?
#
loop_
_entity_poly.entity_id
_entity_poly.type
_entity_poly.pdbx_seq_one_letter_code
_entity_poly.pdbx_strand_id
1 'polypeptide(L)'
;MSDPILSREEVDKLADCCFVHSNQLTPHQWRSYAERIEAAVLERVCGEPAAWMVLAANTGLPCEVTLHKSETEALRQYCVIPLYAINRSKS
;
A
#
# COMPACT_ATOMS: atom_id res chain seq x y z
N MET A 1 16.96 -13.87 3.04
CA MET A 1 15.76 -13.94 2.16
C MET A 1 16.26 -14.39 0.81
N SER A 2 15.89 -15.61 0.41
CA SER A 2 16.31 -16.23 -0.84
C SER A 2 15.21 -16.19 -1.90
N ASP A 3 13.98 -15.92 -1.45
CA ASP A 3 12.82 -15.85 -2.33
C ASP A 3 12.78 -14.49 -3.05
N PRO A 4 12.48 -14.50 -4.37
CA PRO A 4 12.37 -13.27 -5.14
C PRO A 4 11.21 -12.41 -4.62
N ILE A 5 11.43 -11.10 -4.54
CA ILE A 5 10.36 -10.14 -4.31
C ILE A 5 9.55 -10.06 -5.60
N LEU A 6 8.29 -10.47 -5.54
CA LEU A 6 7.39 -10.47 -6.69
C LEU A 6 7.01 -9.03 -7.09
N SER A 7 6.89 -8.77 -8.38
CA SER A 7 6.30 -7.54 -8.90
C SER A 7 4.80 -7.48 -8.64
N ARG A 8 4.21 -6.28 -8.74
CA ARG A 8 2.75 -6.11 -8.58
C ARG A 8 1.97 -6.96 -9.59
N GLU A 9 2.44 -7.03 -10.84
CA GLU A 9 1.82 -7.84 -11.89
C GLU A 9 1.90 -9.34 -11.60
N GLU A 10 2.99 -9.81 -10.97
CA GLU A 10 3.14 -11.21 -10.57
C GLU A 10 2.19 -11.57 -9.43
N VAL A 11 2.03 -10.67 -8.46
CA VAL A 11 1.06 -10.84 -7.36
C VAL A 11 -0.37 -10.84 -7.89
N ASP A 12 -0.72 -9.92 -8.81
CA ASP A 12 -2.06 -9.88 -9.40
C ASP A 12 -2.38 -11.17 -10.17
N LYS A 13 -1.43 -11.71 -10.96
CA LYS A 13 -1.60 -13.00 -11.65
C LYS A 13 -1.83 -14.17 -10.70
N LEU A 14 -1.08 -14.21 -9.58
CA LEU A 14 -1.28 -15.23 -8.55
C LEU A 14 -2.66 -15.11 -7.91
N ALA A 15 -3.10 -13.88 -7.65
CA ALA A 15 -4.40 -13.61 -7.07
C ALA A 15 -5.54 -14.04 -8.01
N ASP A 16 -5.46 -13.71 -9.30
CA ASP A 16 -6.43 -14.12 -10.31
C ASP A 16 -6.59 -15.65 -10.39
N CYS A 17 -5.49 -16.41 -10.34
CA CYS A 17 -5.53 -17.87 -10.28
C CYS A 17 -6.29 -18.40 -9.06
N CYS A 18 -6.17 -17.73 -7.91
CA CYS A 18 -6.84 -18.09 -6.66
C CYS A 18 -8.33 -17.72 -6.64
N PHE A 19 -8.74 -16.63 -7.31
CA PHE A 19 -10.16 -16.23 -7.38
C PHE A 19 -10.99 -17.12 -8.29
N VAL A 20 -10.41 -17.60 -9.40
CA VAL A 20 -11.10 -18.53 -10.31
C VAL A 20 -11.53 -19.82 -9.58
N HIS A 21 -10.86 -20.17 -8.48
CA HIS A 21 -11.11 -21.41 -7.72
C HIS A 21 -11.88 -21.21 -6.42
N SER A 22 -11.98 -19.98 -5.89
CA SER A 22 -12.64 -19.69 -4.63
C SER A 22 -13.61 -18.50 -4.80
N ASN A 23 -14.90 -18.79 -4.98
CA ASN A 23 -15.99 -17.81 -5.09
C ASN A 23 -16.21 -16.91 -3.83
N GLN A 24 -15.20 -16.76 -2.96
CA GLN A 24 -15.36 -16.12 -1.65
C GLN A 24 -14.98 -14.65 -1.63
N LEU A 25 -14.10 -14.18 -2.52
CA LEU A 25 -13.64 -12.80 -2.57
C LEU A 25 -13.61 -12.31 -4.02
N THR A 26 -14.19 -11.14 -4.25
CA THR A 26 -14.00 -10.44 -5.53
C THR A 26 -12.57 -9.90 -5.63
N PRO A 27 -12.01 -9.71 -6.84
CA PRO A 27 -10.67 -9.12 -7.01
C PRO A 27 -10.48 -7.79 -6.27
N HIS A 28 -11.53 -6.96 -6.21
CA HIS A 28 -11.51 -5.71 -5.47
C HIS A 28 -11.36 -5.92 -3.95
N GLN A 29 -12.10 -6.88 -3.36
CA GLN A 29 -12.01 -7.18 -1.94
C GLN A 29 -10.64 -7.73 -1.56
N TRP A 30 -10.04 -8.55 -2.42
CA TRP A 30 -8.67 -9.01 -2.21
C TRP A 30 -7.65 -7.90 -2.25
N ARG A 31 -7.68 -7.03 -3.26
CA ARG A 31 -6.74 -5.90 -3.33
C ARG A 31 -6.83 -5.02 -2.09
N SER A 32 -8.05 -4.71 -1.67
CA SER A 32 -8.29 -3.95 -0.44
C SER A 32 -7.75 -4.67 0.81
N TYR A 33 -7.88 -6.00 0.88
CA TYR A 33 -7.32 -6.79 1.97
C TYR A 33 -5.79 -6.80 1.96
N ALA A 34 -5.17 -7.02 0.79
CA ALA A 34 -3.73 -7.02 0.61
C ALA A 34 -3.10 -5.66 0.97
N GLU A 35 -3.71 -4.55 0.52
CA GLU A 35 -3.28 -3.18 0.86
C GLU A 35 -3.32 -2.93 2.37
N ARG A 36 -4.35 -3.44 3.07
CA ARG A 36 -4.45 -3.32 4.53
C ARG A 36 -3.39 -4.13 5.26
N ILE A 37 -3.08 -5.35 4.80
CA ILE A 37 -2.00 -6.15 5.37
C ILE A 37 -0.66 -5.47 5.15
N GLU A 38 -0.39 -5.01 3.94
CA GLU A 38 0.85 -4.33 3.60
C GLU A 38 1.06 -3.08 4.47
N ALA A 39 0.03 -2.25 4.62
CA ALA A 39 0.07 -1.09 5.50
C ALA A 39 0.36 -1.47 6.96
N ALA A 40 -0.32 -2.49 7.49
CA ALA A 40 -0.11 -2.95 8.87
C ALA A 40 1.31 -3.51 9.10
N VAL A 41 1.87 -4.23 8.13
CA VAL A 41 3.24 -4.74 8.18
C VAL A 41 4.24 -3.58 8.13
N LEU A 42 4.04 -2.63 7.21
CA LEU A 42 4.91 -1.46 7.08
C LEU A 42 4.90 -0.61 8.35
N GLU A 43 3.73 -0.36 8.94
CA GLU A 43 3.62 0.33 10.24
C GLU A 43 4.35 -0.43 11.35
N ARG A 44 4.19 -1.76 11.40
CA ARG A 44 4.83 -2.59 12.43
C ARG A 44 6.35 -2.65 12.31
N VAL A 45 6.88 -2.70 11.09
CA VAL A 45 8.30 -2.86 10.78
C VAL A 45 9.03 -1.52 10.74
N CYS A 46 8.45 -0.53 10.05
CA CYS A 46 9.06 0.78 9.82
C CYS A 46 8.68 1.80 10.90
N GLY A 47 7.57 1.60 11.61
CA GLY A 47 7.03 2.57 12.57
C GLY A 47 6.21 3.65 11.89
N GLU A 48 6.43 4.91 12.27
CA GLU A 48 5.76 6.06 11.68
C GLU A 48 6.20 6.28 10.22
N PRO A 49 5.28 6.65 9.30
CA PRO A 49 5.65 7.06 7.95
C PRO A 49 6.64 8.23 7.98
N ALA A 50 7.58 8.23 7.05
CA ALA A 50 8.58 9.29 6.92
C ALA A 50 8.04 10.49 6.11
N ALA A 51 7.11 10.22 5.20
CA ALA A 51 6.46 11.22 4.38
C ALA A 51 5.06 10.71 3.97
N TRP A 52 4.28 11.60 3.34
CA TRP A 52 2.97 11.27 2.80
C TRP A 52 2.82 11.84 1.41
N MET A 53 2.29 11.05 0.49
CA MET A 53 2.10 11.42 -0.91
C MET A 53 0.62 11.66 -1.17
N VAL A 54 0.29 12.77 -1.84
CA VAL A 54 -1.10 13.10 -2.16
C VAL A 54 -1.49 12.50 -3.50
N LEU A 55 -2.69 11.97 -3.60
CA LEU A 55 -3.31 11.56 -4.87
C LEU A 55 -4.14 12.70 -5.43
N ALA A 56 -3.99 12.99 -6.73
CA ALA A 56 -4.79 14.01 -7.39
C ALA A 56 -6.27 13.57 -7.39
N ALA A 57 -7.17 14.42 -6.91
CA ALA A 57 -8.57 14.06 -6.69
C ALA A 57 -9.32 13.62 -7.97
N ASN A 58 -8.85 14.07 -9.14
CA ASN A 58 -9.45 13.79 -10.45
C ASN A 58 -8.90 12.52 -11.12
N THR A 59 -7.65 12.13 -10.85
CA THR A 59 -7.01 10.99 -11.53
C THR A 59 -6.68 9.83 -10.61
N GLY A 60 -6.63 10.06 -9.29
CA GLY A 60 -6.14 9.09 -8.32
C GLY A 60 -4.64 8.79 -8.46
N LEU A 61 -3.90 9.59 -9.24
CA LEU A 61 -2.47 9.39 -9.47
C LEU A 61 -1.64 10.19 -8.45
N PRO A 62 -0.44 9.70 -8.10
CA PRO A 62 0.51 10.43 -7.27
C PRO A 62 0.81 11.85 -7.78
N CYS A 63 0.66 12.84 -6.90
CA CYS A 63 1.18 14.18 -7.09
C CYS A 63 2.65 14.26 -6.64
N GLU A 64 3.44 15.13 -7.25
CA GLU A 64 4.85 15.37 -6.85
C GLU A 64 5.00 15.98 -5.44
N VAL A 65 3.90 16.37 -4.80
CA VAL A 65 3.93 17.00 -3.47
C VAL A 65 3.92 15.94 -2.38
N THR A 66 5.02 15.86 -1.63
CA THR A 66 5.09 15.15 -0.35
C THR A 66 4.74 16.09 0.80
N LEU A 67 3.81 15.69 1.67
CA LEU A 67 3.36 16.44 2.84
C LEU A 67 3.95 15.89 4.13
N HIS A 68 4.00 16.74 5.15
CA HIS A 68 4.24 16.35 6.54
C HIS A 68 2.95 15.85 7.22
N LYS A 69 3.09 15.04 8.29
CA LYS A 69 1.96 14.43 9.03
C LYS A 69 0.85 15.43 9.37
N SER A 70 1.20 16.58 9.93
CA SER A 70 0.25 17.62 10.34
C SER A 70 -0.57 18.18 9.19
N GLU A 71 -0.04 18.17 7.96
CA GLU A 71 -0.73 18.63 6.76
C GLU A 71 -1.70 17.57 6.21
N THR A 72 -1.51 16.32 6.60
CA THR A 72 -2.36 15.20 6.18
C THR A 72 -3.58 14.97 7.05
N GLU A 73 -3.57 15.41 8.31
CA GLU A 73 -4.69 15.25 9.24
C GLU A 73 -5.96 15.98 8.77
N ALA A 74 -5.79 17.08 8.02
CA ALA A 74 -6.88 17.84 7.40
C ALA A 74 -7.37 17.26 6.06
N LEU A 75 -6.62 16.33 5.47
CA LEU A 75 -6.95 15.70 4.19
C LEU A 75 -7.76 14.43 4.39
N ARG A 76 -8.62 14.12 3.42
CA ARG A 76 -9.36 12.86 3.44
C ARG A 76 -8.36 11.70 3.31
N GLN A 77 -8.46 10.72 4.22
CA GLN A 77 -7.51 9.61 4.32
C GLN A 77 -7.32 8.82 3.01
N TYR A 78 -8.31 8.82 2.12
CA TYR A 78 -8.23 8.13 0.82
C TYR A 78 -7.46 8.92 -0.26
N CYS A 79 -7.10 10.18 -0.01
CA CYS A 79 -6.30 11.00 -0.92
C CYS A 79 -4.83 11.05 -0.54
N VAL A 80 -4.40 10.27 0.46
CA VAL A 80 -3.05 10.33 1.01
C VAL A 80 -2.50 8.92 1.15
N ILE A 81 -1.29 8.69 0.62
CA ILE A 81 -0.55 7.44 0.74
C ILE A 81 0.62 7.66 1.70
N PRO A 82 0.71 6.93 2.83
CA PRO A 82 1.88 6.99 3.70
C PRO A 82 3.11 6.36 3.02
N LEU A 83 4.25 7.05 3.09
CA LEU A 83 5.53 6.58 2.59
C LEU A 83 6.43 6.21 3.76
N TYR A 84 6.75 4.93 3.87
CA TYR A 84 7.61 4.42 4.93
C TYR A 84 9.06 4.35 4.45
N ALA A 85 9.99 4.82 5.29
CA ALA A 85 11.41 4.57 5.05
C ALA A 85 11.68 3.10 5.36
N ILE A 86 12.10 2.32 4.34
CA ILE A 86 12.55 0.94 4.54
C ILE A 86 13.93 0.98 5.23
N ASN A 87 13.92 1.22 6.53
CA ASN A 87 15.10 1.08 7.37
C ASN A 87 15.29 -0.42 7.65
N ARG A 88 16.15 -1.09 6.88
CA ARG A 88 16.54 -2.50 7.08
C ARG A 88 17.28 -2.78 8.41
N SER A 89 17.30 -1.82 9.35
CA SER A 89 18.17 -1.82 10.53
C SER A 89 17.48 -2.16 11.85
N LYS A 90 16.17 -2.49 11.87
CA LYS A 90 15.55 -3.11 13.04
C LYS A 90 15.66 -4.64 12.93
N SER A 91 16.88 -5.12 13.17
CA SER A 91 17.17 -6.50 13.58
C SER A 91 16.89 -6.67 15.08
#